data_AF-A0A847XCM9-F1
#
_entry.id   AF-A0A847XCM9-F1
#
_cell.length_a   1.000
_cell.length_b   1.000
_cell.length_c   1.000
_cell.angle_alpha   90.00
_cell.angle_beta   90.00
_cell.angle_gamma   90.00
#
_symmetry.space_group_name_H-M   'P 1'
#
loop_
_entity.id
_entity.type
_entity.pdbx_description
1 polymer ?
#
loop_
_entity_poly.entity_id
_entity_poly.type
_entity_poly.pdbx_seq_one_letter_code
_entity_poly.pdbx_strand_id
1 'polypeptide(L)'
;MVKRLKLIVLALVLIVTGCGNKGKPDESAIVKLKDGNYLAKMAVGDYGSYPMAKMRVEDGEIVSFNYMEILVNTGEEKNQNNFNYPEGLNTIKNLNEQFNEKKNLEEVDFDAVSGATYTKESFKELAEELLIKASKGEIYKSIYNDGEYKAKAEEENHGWLPEVIIIVRDGQIVGIDYFELAIEDMESNKVVFDEDKKPIIKDDGKPKTESVQVKKGDRKSVENYANLDFFDVVKGVQKLIIDNNGTENLNLDGVTGATKTRTDMLQLVDKALESAK
;
A
#
# COMPACT_ATOMS: atom_id res chain seq x y z
N MET A 1 21.05 9.64 8.81
CA MET A 1 22.29 8.93 8.40
C MET A 1 22.02 8.35 7.02
N VAL A 2 22.44 9.07 5.97
CA VAL A 2 22.06 8.77 4.58
C VAL A 2 22.85 7.55 4.10
N LYS A 3 22.20 6.38 4.01
CA LYS A 3 22.78 5.23 3.32
C LYS A 3 22.82 5.57 1.84
N ARG A 4 24.02 5.88 1.35
CA ARG A 4 24.32 6.04 -0.07
C ARG A 4 23.92 4.76 -0.80
N LEU A 5 22.82 4.80 -1.55
CA LEU A 5 22.42 3.73 -2.46
C LEU A 5 23.53 3.62 -3.50
N LYS A 6 24.25 2.50 -3.47
CA LYS A 6 25.28 2.21 -4.45
C LYS A 6 24.55 2.02 -5.78
N LEU A 7 24.76 2.95 -6.70
CA LEU A 7 24.44 2.79 -8.11
C LEU A 7 25.16 1.53 -8.59
N ILE A 8 24.45 0.40 -8.65
CA ILE A 8 24.94 -0.78 -9.35
C ILE A 8 24.79 -0.44 -10.82
N VAL A 9 25.84 0.19 -11.37
CA VAL A 9 26.08 0.13 -12.80
C VAL A 9 26.25 -1.34 -13.10
N LEU A 10 25.22 -1.95 -13.68
CA LEU A 10 25.30 -3.30 -14.21
C LEU A 10 26.25 -3.23 -15.41
N ALA A 11 27.55 -3.27 -15.10
CA ALA A 11 28.58 -3.48 -16.09
C ALA A 11 28.37 -4.89 -16.63
N LEU A 12 27.81 -4.97 -17.84
CA LEU A 12 27.76 -6.20 -18.63
C LEU A 12 29.18 -6.75 -18.75
N VAL A 13 29.50 -7.78 -17.96
CA VAL A 13 30.73 -8.54 -18.14
C VAL A 13 30.50 -9.47 -19.32
N LEU A 14 30.99 -9.04 -20.49
CA LEU A 14 31.07 -9.88 -21.69
C LEU A 14 32.10 -10.99 -21.45
N ILE A 15 31.62 -12.19 -21.14
CA ILE A 15 32.45 -13.40 -21.15
C ILE A 15 32.56 -13.84 -22.61
N VAL A 16 33.69 -13.51 -23.23
CA VAL A 16 34.03 -13.98 -24.58
C VAL A 16 34.74 -15.32 -24.47
N THR A 17 34.03 -16.43 -24.62
CA THR A 17 34.66 -17.72 -25.00
C THR A 17 34.65 -17.82 -26.51
N GLY A 18 35.79 -17.49 -27.12
CA GLY A 18 36.01 -17.59 -28.55
C GLY A 18 36.29 -19.02 -29.00
N CYS A 19 35.85 -19.34 -30.21
CA CYS A 19 36.51 -20.34 -31.05
C CYS A 19 36.91 -19.65 -32.37
N GLY A 20 38.16 -19.13 -32.37
CA GLY A 20 39.00 -18.98 -33.56
C GLY A 20 38.78 -17.75 -34.46
N ASN A 21 39.20 -16.56 -33.99
CA ASN A 21 39.50 -15.38 -34.82
C ASN A 21 38.28 -14.59 -35.40
N LYS A 22 37.99 -13.47 -34.72
CA LYS A 22 37.40 -12.21 -35.22
C LYS A 22 36.06 -12.27 -35.98
N GLY A 23 35.01 -12.69 -35.27
CA GLY A 23 33.63 -12.24 -35.51
C GLY A 23 33.24 -11.18 -34.46
N LYS A 24 32.50 -10.14 -34.87
CA LYS A 24 31.94 -9.12 -33.96
C LYS A 24 31.06 -9.79 -32.89
N PRO A 25 31.03 -9.30 -31.64
CA PRO A 25 30.13 -9.83 -30.63
C PRO A 25 28.69 -9.59 -31.06
N ASP A 26 27.84 -10.62 -30.93
CA ASP A 26 26.40 -10.52 -31.09
C ASP A 26 25.84 -9.68 -29.93
N GLU A 27 25.44 -8.45 -30.24
CA GLU A 27 25.17 -7.36 -29.30
C GLU A 27 23.68 -7.30 -28.90
N SER A 28 22.96 -8.42 -28.93
CA SER A 28 21.53 -8.45 -28.59
C SER A 28 21.07 -9.84 -28.17
N ALA A 29 21.48 -10.30 -27.00
CA ALA A 29 20.62 -11.26 -26.30
C ALA A 29 19.41 -10.49 -25.78
N ILE A 30 18.41 -10.29 -26.64
CA ILE A 30 17.09 -9.81 -26.23
C ILE A 30 16.66 -10.71 -25.07
N VAL A 31 16.58 -10.14 -23.86
CA VAL A 31 16.08 -10.87 -22.71
C VAL A 31 14.60 -11.13 -22.97
N LYS A 32 14.30 -12.29 -23.53
CA LYS A 32 12.94 -12.66 -23.90
C LYS A 32 12.09 -12.72 -22.63
N LEU A 33 11.13 -11.82 -22.51
CA LEU A 33 10.17 -11.81 -21.42
C LEU A 33 9.38 -13.12 -21.44
N LYS A 34 9.09 -13.66 -20.25
CA LYS A 34 8.24 -14.84 -20.12
C LYS A 34 6.78 -14.43 -20.10
N ASP A 35 5.94 -15.20 -20.77
CA ASP A 35 4.50 -14.96 -20.79
C ASP A 35 3.90 -15.13 -19.40
N GLY A 36 2.91 -14.29 -19.08
CA GLY A 36 2.22 -14.35 -17.81
C GLY A 36 1.74 -12.99 -17.31
N ASN A 37 1.10 -13.03 -16.14
CA ASN A 37 0.71 -11.86 -15.39
C ASN A 37 1.74 -11.58 -14.29
N TYR A 38 2.05 -10.32 -14.09
CA TYR A 38 3.03 -9.84 -13.13
C TYR A 38 2.42 -8.72 -12.30
N LEU A 39 2.72 -8.71 -11.00
CA LEU A 39 2.27 -7.70 -10.05
C LEU A 39 3.44 -7.31 -9.15
N ALA A 40 3.57 -6.01 -8.91
CA ALA A 40 4.54 -5.43 -8.00
C ALA A 40 3.85 -4.30 -7.21
N LYS A 41 4.23 -4.12 -5.95
CA LYS A 41 3.72 -3.03 -5.11
C LYS A 41 4.82 -2.54 -4.19
N MET A 42 4.79 -1.27 -3.86
CA MET A 42 5.66 -0.69 -2.84
C MET A 42 4.99 -0.79 -1.46
N ALA A 43 5.80 -0.68 -0.41
CA ALA A 43 5.28 -0.63 0.95
C ALA A 43 4.38 0.59 1.18
N VAL A 44 3.44 0.48 2.11
CA VAL A 44 2.51 1.56 2.46
C VAL A 44 3.27 2.77 2.98
N GLY A 45 3.04 3.93 2.34
CA GLY A 45 3.59 5.21 2.77
C GLY A 45 2.82 5.82 3.94
N ASP A 46 3.43 6.79 4.61
CA ASP A 46 2.86 7.44 5.81
C ASP A 46 1.60 8.27 5.50
N TYR A 47 1.35 8.58 4.23
CA TYR A 47 0.20 9.34 3.75
C TYR A 47 -1.04 8.46 3.45
N GLY A 48 -1.06 7.20 3.89
CA GLY A 48 -2.24 6.33 3.73
C GLY A 48 -2.51 5.92 2.27
N SER A 49 -1.46 5.84 1.45
CA SER A 49 -1.55 5.30 0.10
C SER A 49 -0.27 4.60 -0.31
N TYR A 50 -0.35 3.75 -1.34
CA TYR A 50 0.81 3.03 -1.86
C TYR A 50 0.71 2.77 -3.38
N PRO A 51 1.84 2.80 -4.09
CA PRO A 51 1.93 2.39 -5.49
C PRO A 51 1.80 0.88 -5.71
N MET A 52 1.07 0.48 -6.76
CA MET A 52 1.01 -0.88 -7.29
C MET A 52 1.05 -0.82 -8.83
N ALA A 53 1.65 -1.82 -9.46
CA ALA A 53 1.62 -1.97 -10.91
C ALA A 53 1.36 -3.41 -11.34
N LYS A 54 0.68 -3.55 -12.48
CA LYS A 54 0.37 -4.82 -13.12
C LYS A 54 0.90 -4.82 -14.55
N MET A 55 1.43 -5.95 -15.01
CA MET A 55 1.90 -6.14 -16.38
C MET A 55 1.53 -7.52 -16.89
N ARG A 56 1.11 -7.61 -18.16
CA ARG A 56 0.85 -8.87 -18.86
C ARG A 56 1.77 -8.99 -20.06
N VAL A 57 2.37 -10.16 -20.21
CA VAL A 57 3.25 -10.53 -21.32
C VAL A 57 2.65 -11.70 -22.09
N GLU A 58 2.60 -11.61 -23.40
CA GLU A 58 2.16 -12.66 -24.33
C GLU A 58 3.12 -12.73 -25.52
N ASP A 59 3.51 -13.94 -25.91
CA ASP A 59 4.48 -14.18 -26.98
C ASP A 59 5.83 -13.46 -26.79
N GLY A 60 6.19 -13.16 -25.52
CA GLY A 60 7.36 -12.40 -25.14
C GLY A 60 7.23 -10.88 -25.26
N GLU A 61 6.03 -10.35 -25.56
CA GLU A 61 5.74 -8.93 -25.70
C GLU A 61 4.83 -8.41 -24.59
N ILE A 62 5.02 -7.16 -24.18
CA ILE A 62 4.16 -6.52 -23.18
C ILE A 62 2.87 -6.08 -23.84
N VAL A 63 1.77 -6.74 -23.49
CA VAL A 63 0.44 -6.47 -24.08
C VAL A 63 -0.39 -5.50 -23.23
N SER A 64 -0.15 -5.41 -21.93
CA SER A 64 -0.77 -4.40 -21.07
C SER A 64 0.06 -4.07 -19.85
N PHE A 65 0.04 -2.80 -19.43
CA PHE A 65 0.65 -2.29 -18.21
C PHE A 65 -0.34 -1.36 -17.50
N ASN A 66 -0.43 -1.41 -16.18
CA ASN A 66 -1.22 -0.46 -15.39
C ASN A 66 -0.54 -0.17 -14.05
N TYR A 67 -0.11 1.08 -13.86
CA TYR A 67 0.35 1.65 -12.60
C TYR A 67 -0.79 2.40 -11.91
N MET A 68 -0.97 2.18 -10.62
CA MET A 68 -1.99 2.84 -9.80
C MET A 68 -1.43 3.17 -8.41
N GLU A 69 -2.06 4.13 -7.75
CA GLU A 69 -1.81 4.41 -6.33
C GLU A 69 -3.12 4.18 -5.56
N ILE A 70 -3.06 3.37 -4.51
CA ILE A 70 -4.23 2.86 -3.80
C ILE A 70 -4.34 3.51 -2.42
N LEU A 71 -5.54 3.92 -2.02
CA LEU A 71 -5.85 4.43 -0.68
C LEU A 71 -6.07 3.27 0.29
N VAL A 72 -5.30 3.20 1.38
CA VAL A 72 -5.29 2.02 2.27
C VAL A 72 -6.61 1.79 3.02
N ASN A 73 -7.38 2.85 3.30
CA ASN A 73 -8.62 2.76 4.06
C ASN A 73 -9.81 2.27 3.22
N THR A 74 -9.77 2.49 1.91
CA THR A 74 -10.89 2.15 1.01
C THR A 74 -10.51 1.06 0.01
N GLY A 75 -9.22 0.82 -0.17
CA GLY A 75 -8.68 -0.01 -1.23
C GLY A 75 -8.88 0.58 -2.62
N GLU A 76 -9.45 1.79 -2.77
CA GLU A 76 -9.69 2.42 -4.07
C GLU A 76 -8.41 2.98 -4.68
N GLU A 77 -8.31 2.91 -6.00
CA GLU A 77 -7.34 3.70 -6.75
C GLU A 77 -7.64 5.20 -6.58
N LYS A 78 -6.58 6.01 -6.46
CA LYS A 78 -6.69 7.47 -6.45
C LYS A 78 -7.36 7.95 -7.72
N ASN A 79 -8.40 8.77 -7.55
CA ASN A 79 -9.17 9.37 -8.63
C ASN A 79 -9.72 10.74 -8.19
N GLN A 80 -10.42 11.43 -9.09
CA GLN A 80 -10.92 12.79 -8.85
C GLN A 80 -11.92 12.89 -7.69
N ASN A 81 -12.59 11.79 -7.31
CA ASN A 81 -13.58 11.78 -6.24
C ASN A 81 -12.96 11.56 -4.86
N ASN A 82 -11.80 10.91 -4.78
CA ASN A 82 -11.18 10.51 -3.52
C ASN A 82 -9.77 11.10 -3.29
N PHE A 83 -9.20 11.82 -4.27
CA PHE A 83 -7.87 12.39 -4.18
C PHE A 83 -7.79 13.79 -4.81
N ASN A 84 -7.69 14.82 -3.96
CA ASN A 84 -7.67 16.22 -4.37
C ASN A 84 -6.26 16.74 -4.71
N TYR A 85 -5.61 16.11 -5.69
CA TYR A 85 -4.33 16.57 -6.26
C TYR A 85 -4.27 16.24 -7.76
N PRO A 86 -4.86 17.10 -8.61
CA PRO A 86 -5.01 16.85 -10.05
C PRO A 86 -3.69 16.56 -10.78
N GLU A 87 -2.60 17.22 -10.39
CA GLU A 87 -1.28 17.04 -10.98
C GLU A 87 -0.78 15.59 -10.80
N GLY A 88 -1.00 15.01 -9.61
CA GLY A 88 -0.69 13.61 -9.34
C GLY A 88 -1.51 12.66 -10.21
N LEU A 89 -2.82 12.88 -10.33
CA LEU A 89 -3.69 12.07 -11.17
C LEU A 89 -3.31 12.14 -12.66
N ASN A 90 -2.96 13.34 -13.14
CA ASN A 90 -2.51 13.53 -14.51
C ASN A 90 -1.17 12.84 -14.77
N THR A 91 -0.26 12.84 -13.78
CA THR A 91 1.01 12.11 -13.84
C THR A 91 0.77 10.61 -14.00
N ILE A 92 -0.08 10.01 -13.16
CA ILE A 92 -0.44 8.59 -13.24
C ILE A 92 -0.99 8.23 -14.62
N LYS A 93 -1.94 9.03 -15.11
CA LYS A 93 -2.55 8.83 -16.42
C LYS A 93 -1.51 8.89 -17.55
N ASN A 94 -0.71 9.96 -17.58
CA ASN A 94 0.25 10.19 -18.65
C ASN A 94 1.35 9.11 -18.71
N LEU A 95 1.88 8.68 -17.56
CA LEU A 95 2.90 7.63 -17.52
C LEU A 95 2.35 6.28 -18.01
N ASN A 96 1.11 5.94 -17.64
CA ASN A 96 0.43 4.75 -18.16
C ASN A 96 0.22 4.81 -19.67
N GLU A 97 -0.21 5.96 -20.21
CA GLU A 97 -0.37 6.16 -21.66
C GLU A 97 0.98 5.99 -22.38
N GLN A 98 2.01 6.72 -21.95
CA GLN A 98 3.34 6.65 -22.55
C GLN A 98 3.91 5.23 -22.57
N PHE A 99 3.87 4.52 -21.44
CA PHE A 99 4.42 3.17 -21.37
C PHE A 99 3.59 2.17 -22.18
N ASN A 100 2.27 2.30 -22.22
CA ASN A 100 1.44 1.42 -23.04
C ASN A 100 1.60 1.66 -24.54
N GLU A 101 1.96 2.87 -24.97
CA GLU A 101 2.30 3.17 -26.36
C GLU A 101 3.69 2.65 -26.73
N LYS A 102 4.69 2.92 -25.88
CA LYS A 102 6.11 2.68 -26.18
C LYS A 102 6.55 1.25 -25.87
N LYS A 103 5.93 0.61 -24.86
CA LYS A 103 6.31 -0.70 -24.30
C LYS A 103 7.79 -0.80 -23.89
N ASN A 104 8.45 0.35 -23.71
CA ASN A 104 9.85 0.48 -23.36
C ASN A 104 9.99 1.58 -22.31
N LEU A 105 10.54 1.23 -21.14
CA LEU A 105 10.71 2.16 -20.04
C LEU A 105 11.69 3.29 -20.36
N GLU A 106 12.73 3.00 -21.15
CA GLU A 106 13.76 3.98 -21.52
C GLU A 106 13.22 5.07 -22.45
N GLU A 107 12.10 4.79 -23.13
CA GLU A 107 11.44 5.74 -24.02
C GLU A 107 10.43 6.62 -23.29
N VAL A 108 10.06 6.31 -22.05
CA VAL A 108 9.12 7.13 -21.25
C VAL A 108 9.78 8.48 -20.92
N ASP A 109 9.10 9.57 -21.27
CA ASP A 109 9.55 10.93 -21.00
C ASP A 109 9.04 11.38 -19.63
N PHE A 110 9.88 11.18 -18.61
CA PHE A 110 9.60 11.58 -17.23
C PHE A 110 9.76 13.09 -16.98
N ASP A 111 10.47 13.79 -17.87
CA ASP A 111 10.75 15.23 -17.75
C ASP A 111 9.61 16.06 -18.33
N ALA A 112 8.88 15.54 -19.33
CA ALA A 112 7.65 16.13 -19.85
C ALA A 112 6.50 16.16 -18.83
N VAL A 113 6.58 15.37 -17.75
CA VAL A 113 5.56 15.31 -16.70
C VAL A 113 6.00 16.16 -15.50
N SER A 114 5.35 17.32 -15.32
CA SER A 114 5.66 18.23 -14.22
C SER A 114 5.06 17.75 -12.89
N GLY A 115 5.78 17.99 -11.79
CA GLY A 115 5.34 17.64 -10.43
C GLY A 115 5.42 16.14 -10.11
N ALA A 116 4.73 15.76 -9.01
CA ALA A 116 4.54 14.38 -8.55
C ALA A 116 5.81 13.49 -8.59
N THR A 117 6.94 14.01 -8.09
CA THR A 117 8.25 13.33 -8.10
C THR A 117 8.16 11.90 -7.57
N TYR A 118 7.50 11.71 -6.43
CA TYR A 118 7.32 10.37 -5.83
C TYR A 118 6.58 9.39 -6.74
N THR A 119 5.52 9.83 -7.41
CA THR A 119 4.77 9.02 -8.39
C THR A 119 5.65 8.59 -9.55
N LYS A 120 6.48 9.50 -10.08
CA LYS A 120 7.41 9.19 -11.18
C LYS A 120 8.48 8.18 -10.77
N GLU A 121 9.07 8.36 -9.58
CA GLU A 121 10.06 7.43 -9.02
C GLU A 121 9.44 6.05 -8.78
N SER A 122 8.25 6.00 -8.18
CA SER A 122 7.50 4.77 -7.91
C SER A 122 7.12 4.03 -9.19
N PHE A 123 6.67 4.76 -10.22
CA PHE A 123 6.37 4.18 -11.53
C PHE A 123 7.59 3.50 -12.12
N LYS A 124 8.74 4.19 -12.12
CA LYS A 124 9.99 3.67 -12.66
C LYS A 124 10.41 2.40 -11.93
N GLU A 125 10.42 2.43 -10.59
CA GLU A 125 10.82 1.30 -9.76
C GLU A 125 9.93 0.08 -10.00
N LEU A 126 8.60 0.26 -10.01
CA LEU A 126 7.67 -0.85 -10.24
C LEU A 126 7.70 -1.38 -11.68
N ALA A 127 7.89 -0.52 -12.68
CA ALA A 127 8.07 -0.96 -14.06
C ALA A 127 9.36 -1.78 -14.22
N GLU A 128 10.48 -1.33 -13.65
CA GLU A 128 11.74 -2.08 -13.62
C GLU A 128 11.58 -3.44 -12.91
N GLU A 129 10.91 -3.46 -11.75
CA GLU A 129 10.65 -4.69 -11.01
C GLU A 129 9.81 -5.68 -11.84
N LEU A 130 8.76 -5.22 -12.51
CA LEU A 130 7.90 -6.07 -13.34
C LEU A 130 8.66 -6.64 -14.54
N LEU A 131 9.52 -5.84 -15.20
CA LEU A 131 10.39 -6.31 -16.28
C LEU A 131 11.38 -7.37 -15.77
N ILE A 132 11.97 -7.17 -14.59
CA ILE A 132 12.85 -8.15 -13.95
C ILE A 132 12.08 -9.44 -13.64
N LYS A 133 10.90 -9.36 -13.03
CA LYS A 133 10.04 -10.53 -12.75
C LYS A 133 9.70 -11.29 -14.02
N ALA A 134 9.34 -10.58 -15.09
CA ALA A 134 9.02 -11.17 -16.38
C ALA A 134 10.23 -11.82 -17.06
N SER A 135 11.42 -11.23 -16.94
CA SER A 135 12.65 -11.85 -17.45
C SER A 135 12.99 -13.18 -16.76
N LYS A 136 12.64 -13.30 -15.46
CA LYS A 136 12.90 -14.48 -14.64
C LYS A 136 11.76 -15.49 -14.64
N GLY A 137 10.59 -15.14 -15.20
CA GLY A 137 9.40 -15.97 -15.12
C GLY A 137 8.80 -16.06 -13.71
N GLU A 138 8.97 -15.02 -12.90
CA GLU A 138 8.35 -14.88 -11.57
C GLU A 138 6.87 -14.48 -11.72
N ILE A 139 6.09 -15.38 -12.32
CA ILE A 139 4.68 -15.17 -12.64
C ILE A 139 3.89 -14.99 -11.34
N TYR A 140 3.07 -13.95 -11.31
CA TYR A 140 2.20 -13.64 -10.18
C TYR A 140 1.14 -14.73 -9.98
N LYS A 141 0.89 -15.08 -8.72
CA LYS A 141 -0.15 -16.02 -8.30
C LYS A 141 -1.05 -15.34 -7.27
N SER A 142 -2.34 -15.31 -7.56
CA SER A 142 -3.36 -14.85 -6.62
C SER A 142 -3.40 -15.74 -5.37
N ILE A 143 -3.57 -15.14 -4.21
CA ILE A 143 -3.68 -15.84 -2.91
C ILE A 143 -5.14 -15.86 -2.42
N TYR A 144 -5.89 -14.81 -2.71
CA TYR A 144 -7.27 -14.62 -2.26
C TYR A 144 -8.22 -14.46 -3.45
N ASN A 145 -9.47 -14.80 -3.24
CA ASN A 145 -10.58 -14.42 -4.10
C ASN A 145 -10.85 -12.92 -3.93
N ASP A 146 -11.17 -12.24 -5.03
CA ASP A 146 -11.49 -10.82 -5.01
C ASP A 146 -12.85 -10.59 -4.34
N GLY A 147 -12.96 -9.52 -3.55
CA GLY A 147 -14.19 -9.23 -2.82
C GLY A 147 -14.04 -8.24 -1.68
N GLU A 148 -15.18 -7.96 -1.05
CA GLU A 148 -15.28 -7.21 0.20
C GLU A 148 -15.62 -8.19 1.32
N TYR A 149 -14.75 -8.27 2.31
CA TYR A 149 -14.84 -9.20 3.43
C TYR A 149 -15.03 -8.45 4.74
N LYS A 150 -15.92 -8.94 5.60
CA LYS A 150 -16.28 -8.26 6.84
C LYS A 150 -16.19 -9.20 8.02
N ALA A 151 -15.71 -8.68 9.13
CA ALA A 151 -15.82 -9.35 10.41
C ALA A 151 -16.13 -8.35 11.52
N LYS A 152 -16.75 -8.88 12.57
CA LYS A 152 -17.17 -8.15 13.75
C LYS A 152 -16.82 -8.96 14.99
N ALA A 153 -16.39 -8.28 16.04
CA ALA A 153 -16.11 -8.88 17.33
C ALA A 153 -17.40 -9.39 18.00
N GLU A 154 -17.27 -10.40 18.85
CA GLU A 154 -18.41 -10.96 19.59
C GLU A 154 -18.79 -10.10 20.80
N GLU A 155 -17.79 -9.49 21.43
CA GLU A 155 -17.95 -8.68 22.64
C GLU A 155 -17.45 -7.24 22.38
N GLU A 156 -18.18 -6.27 22.94
CA GLU A 156 -17.69 -4.90 23.06
C GLU A 156 -16.59 -4.76 24.12
N ASN A 157 -15.85 -3.67 24.04
CA ASN A 157 -14.93 -3.23 25.06
C ASN A 157 -15.24 -1.78 25.46
N HIS A 158 -15.65 -1.58 26.72
CA HIS A 158 -16.02 -0.26 27.25
C HIS A 158 -17.00 0.51 26.35
N GLY A 159 -18.05 -0.17 25.87
CA GLY A 159 -19.08 0.44 25.03
C GLY A 159 -18.72 0.55 23.54
N TRP A 160 -17.56 0.04 23.12
CA TRP A 160 -17.10 0.08 21.73
C TRP A 160 -16.99 -1.32 21.12
N LEU A 161 -17.55 -1.53 19.94
CA LEU A 161 -17.60 -2.82 19.27
C LEU A 161 -16.72 -2.82 18.00
N PRO A 162 -15.62 -3.59 17.98
CA PRO A 162 -14.73 -3.68 16.83
C PRO A 162 -15.33 -4.36 15.59
N GLU A 163 -15.03 -3.77 14.43
CA GLU A 163 -15.40 -4.25 13.10
C GLU A 163 -14.25 -3.99 12.11
N VAL A 164 -14.17 -4.83 11.08
CA VAL A 164 -13.23 -4.65 9.96
C VAL A 164 -13.92 -4.90 8.63
N ILE A 165 -13.56 -4.09 7.63
CA ILE A 165 -13.88 -4.31 6.22
C ILE A 165 -12.56 -4.47 5.46
N ILE A 166 -12.40 -5.53 4.68
CA ILE A 166 -11.21 -5.79 3.87
C ILE A 166 -11.60 -5.82 2.41
N ILE A 167 -10.85 -5.12 1.57
CA ILE A 167 -11.00 -5.13 0.13
C ILE A 167 -9.86 -5.95 -0.46
N VAL A 168 -10.22 -7.00 -1.19
CA VAL A 168 -9.28 -7.83 -1.95
C VAL A 168 -9.48 -7.59 -3.45
N ARG A 169 -8.38 -7.32 -4.16
CA ARG A 169 -8.35 -7.20 -5.63
C ARG A 169 -7.09 -7.83 -6.18
N ASP A 170 -7.21 -8.51 -7.32
CA ASP A 170 -6.14 -9.30 -7.91
C ASP A 170 -5.50 -10.29 -6.90
N GLY A 171 -6.25 -10.77 -5.90
CA GLY A 171 -5.73 -11.61 -4.81
C GLY A 171 -4.82 -10.92 -3.79
N GLN A 172 -4.79 -9.58 -3.79
CA GLN A 172 -4.11 -8.75 -2.80
C GLN A 172 -5.11 -8.09 -1.88
N ILE A 173 -4.81 -8.04 -0.58
CA ILE A 173 -5.44 -7.12 0.36
C ILE A 173 -5.03 -5.72 -0.04
N VAL A 174 -5.97 -4.99 -0.65
CA VAL A 174 -5.70 -3.65 -1.17
C VAL A 174 -6.18 -2.53 -0.25
N GLY A 175 -7.12 -2.83 0.64
CA GLY A 175 -7.58 -1.90 1.66
C GLY A 175 -8.16 -2.59 2.88
N ILE A 176 -8.07 -1.91 4.03
CA ILE A 176 -8.60 -2.38 5.31
C ILE A 176 -9.23 -1.18 6.02
N ASP A 177 -10.48 -1.27 6.42
CA ASP A 177 -11.13 -0.31 7.28
C ASP A 177 -11.43 -0.95 8.64
N TYR A 178 -10.54 -0.76 9.62
CA TYR A 178 -10.79 -1.16 11.01
C TYR A 178 -11.41 0.00 11.77
N PHE A 179 -12.48 -0.29 12.52
CA PHE A 179 -13.16 0.68 13.35
C PHE A 179 -13.85 0.06 14.54
N GLU A 180 -14.19 0.89 15.52
CA GLU A 180 -15.02 0.47 16.65
C GLU A 180 -16.24 1.39 16.74
N LEU A 181 -17.42 0.81 16.88
CA LEU A 181 -18.69 1.54 16.95
C LEU A 181 -19.19 1.62 18.39
N ALA A 182 -19.74 2.76 18.80
CA ALA A 182 -20.44 2.88 20.07
C ALA A 182 -21.71 2.01 20.06
N ILE A 183 -21.89 1.15 21.07
CA ILE A 183 -23.06 0.25 21.13
C ILE A 183 -24.30 0.91 21.76
N GLU A 184 -24.11 2.02 22.46
CA GLU A 184 -25.13 2.82 23.14
C GLU A 184 -24.71 4.30 23.21
N ASP A 185 -25.64 5.15 23.63
CA ASP A 185 -25.34 6.54 23.96
C ASP A 185 -24.49 6.59 25.23
N MET A 186 -23.35 7.28 25.20
CA MET A 186 -22.45 7.35 26.34
C MET A 186 -21.68 8.67 26.37
N GLU A 187 -21.16 9.02 27.54
CA GLU A 187 -20.14 10.06 27.66
C GLU A 187 -18.75 9.46 27.45
N SER A 188 -17.96 10.09 26.59
CA SER A 188 -16.55 9.78 26.38
C SER A 188 -15.71 11.05 26.60
N ASN A 189 -14.41 10.94 26.38
CA ASN A 189 -13.50 12.08 26.37
C ASN A 189 -12.80 12.15 25.02
N LYS A 190 -12.49 13.37 24.57
CA LYS A 190 -11.60 13.61 23.43
C LYS A 190 -10.38 14.42 23.84
N VAL A 191 -9.30 14.31 23.07
CA VAL A 191 -8.11 15.16 23.26
C VAL A 191 -8.39 16.57 22.75
N VAL A 192 -7.91 17.57 23.49
CA VAL A 192 -7.91 18.96 23.04
C VAL A 192 -6.63 19.24 22.26
N PHE A 193 -6.77 19.73 21.04
CA PHE A 193 -5.68 20.08 20.15
C PHE A 193 -5.49 21.59 20.07
N ASP A 194 -4.26 22.04 19.79
CA ASP A 194 -3.97 23.43 19.45
C ASP A 194 -4.28 23.75 17.96
N GLU A 195 -3.99 24.99 17.54
CA GLU A 195 -4.21 25.44 16.15
C GLU A 195 -3.36 24.66 15.13
N ASP A 196 -2.25 24.05 15.55
CA ASP A 196 -1.37 23.20 14.75
C ASP A 196 -1.80 21.72 14.74
N LYS A 197 -2.94 21.38 15.37
CA LYS A 197 -3.43 20.00 15.56
C LYS A 197 -2.50 19.12 16.42
N LYS A 198 -1.74 19.73 17.33
CA LYS A 198 -0.94 18.99 18.31
C LYS A 198 -1.73 18.87 19.62
N PRO A 199 -1.65 17.72 20.32
CA PRO A 199 -2.28 17.56 21.63
C PRO A 199 -1.77 18.61 22.62
N ILE A 200 -2.68 19.30 23.31
CA ILE A 200 -2.30 20.16 24.43
C ILE A 200 -1.93 19.25 25.60
N ILE A 201 -0.70 19.34 26.10
CA ILE A 201 -0.19 18.50 27.19
C ILE A 201 -0.30 19.25 28.52
N LYS A 202 -0.78 18.56 29.56
CA LYS A 202 -0.84 19.06 30.95
C LYS A 202 0.52 18.89 31.64
N ASP A 203 0.67 19.52 32.81
CA ASP A 203 1.90 19.44 33.63
C ASP A 203 2.27 18.00 34.05
N ASP A 204 1.30 17.08 34.09
CA ASP A 204 1.51 15.66 34.40
C ASP A 204 1.96 14.82 33.18
N GLY A 205 2.20 15.46 32.04
CA GLY A 205 2.60 14.83 30.78
C GLY A 205 1.47 14.15 30.02
N LYS A 206 0.22 14.21 30.51
CA LYS A 206 -0.93 13.63 29.81
C LYS A 206 -1.63 14.65 28.91
N PRO A 207 -2.27 14.22 27.81
CA PRO A 207 -3.10 15.10 27.01
C PRO A 207 -4.23 15.74 27.84
N LYS A 208 -4.52 17.01 27.57
CA LYS A 208 -5.75 17.66 28.01
C LYS A 208 -6.91 17.01 27.28
N THR A 209 -7.97 16.70 28.04
CA THR A 209 -9.19 16.09 27.53
C THR A 209 -10.41 16.90 27.94
N GLU A 210 -11.49 16.73 27.18
CA GLU A 210 -12.82 17.26 27.50
C GLU A 210 -13.90 16.20 27.23
N SER A 211 -14.99 16.25 28.00
CA SER A 211 -16.13 15.35 27.83
C SER A 211 -16.85 15.62 26.51
N VAL A 212 -17.33 14.55 25.89
CA VAL A 212 -18.11 14.59 24.65
C VAL A 212 -19.19 13.52 24.69
N GLN A 213 -20.37 13.86 24.20
CA GLN A 213 -21.48 12.93 24.07
C GLN A 213 -21.31 12.11 22.79
N VAL A 214 -21.36 10.79 22.92
CA VAL A 214 -21.26 9.83 21.82
C VAL A 214 -22.61 9.17 21.65
N LYS A 215 -23.06 9.05 20.41
CA LYS A 215 -24.31 8.39 20.05
C LYS A 215 -24.06 6.94 19.66
N LYS A 216 -25.04 6.09 19.94
CA LYS A 216 -25.05 4.72 19.43
C LYS A 216 -24.82 4.71 17.92
N GLY A 217 -23.86 3.91 17.47
CA GLY A 217 -23.47 3.79 16.07
C GLY A 217 -22.37 4.76 15.64
N ASP A 218 -21.97 5.71 16.49
CA ASP A 218 -20.83 6.58 16.20
C ASP A 218 -19.55 5.76 16.09
N ARG A 219 -18.75 6.07 15.07
CA ARG A 219 -17.41 5.50 14.90
C ARG A 219 -16.42 6.18 15.85
N LYS A 220 -15.60 5.39 16.52
CA LYS A 220 -14.48 5.86 17.33
C LYS A 220 -13.54 6.72 16.48
N SER A 221 -13.27 7.94 16.94
CA SER A 221 -12.47 8.95 16.25
C SER A 221 -11.79 9.90 17.24
N VAL A 222 -10.84 10.71 16.77
CA VAL A 222 -10.18 11.73 17.61
C VAL A 222 -11.15 12.76 18.19
N GLU A 223 -12.36 12.88 17.61
CA GLU A 223 -13.41 13.78 18.09
C GLU A 223 -14.24 13.19 19.22
N ASN A 224 -14.11 11.90 19.52
CA ASN A 224 -14.91 11.25 20.56
C ASN A 224 -14.14 10.25 21.43
N TYR A 225 -12.82 10.14 21.27
CA TYR A 225 -12.00 9.19 22.01
C TYR A 225 -10.60 9.74 22.30
N ALA A 226 -10.19 9.66 23.57
CA ALA A 226 -9.01 10.35 24.06
C ALA A 226 -7.70 9.56 23.93
N ASN A 227 -7.75 8.23 23.77
CA ASN A 227 -6.54 7.43 23.65
C ASN A 227 -6.04 7.46 22.20
N LEU A 228 -5.02 8.29 21.93
CA LEU A 228 -4.47 8.50 20.60
C LEU A 228 -3.71 7.29 20.06
N ASP A 229 -3.09 6.48 20.94
CA ASP A 229 -2.37 5.26 20.56
C ASP A 229 -3.26 4.30 19.76
N PHE A 230 -4.58 4.31 20.01
CA PHE A 230 -5.54 3.55 19.23
C PHE A 230 -5.41 3.83 17.72
N PHE A 231 -5.37 5.10 17.32
CA PHE A 231 -5.35 5.48 15.91
C PHE A 231 -4.00 5.19 15.25
N ASP A 232 -2.91 5.33 16.01
CA ASP A 232 -1.57 5.03 15.53
C ASP A 232 -1.36 3.52 15.39
N VAL A 233 -1.86 2.73 16.33
CA VAL A 233 -1.85 1.26 16.25
C VAL A 233 -2.67 0.77 15.07
N VAL A 234 -3.89 1.31 14.85
CA VAL A 234 -4.72 0.91 13.69
C VAL A 234 -3.98 1.18 12.37
N LYS A 235 -3.39 2.36 12.20
CA LYS A 235 -2.61 2.69 10.99
C LYS A 235 -1.38 1.79 10.83
N GLY A 236 -0.64 1.55 11.92
CA GLY A 236 0.57 0.74 11.91
C GLY A 236 0.28 -0.72 11.54
N VAL A 237 -0.74 -1.32 12.16
CA VAL A 237 -1.15 -2.71 11.88
C VAL A 237 -1.73 -2.83 10.46
N GLN A 238 -2.57 -1.88 10.04
CA GLN A 238 -3.11 -1.82 8.68
C GLN A 238 -2.01 -1.89 7.62
N LYS A 239 -1.00 -1.03 7.76
CA LYS A 239 0.17 -0.99 6.87
C LYS A 239 0.87 -2.35 6.81
N LEU A 240 1.15 -2.95 7.96
CA LEU A 240 1.84 -4.24 8.04
C LEU A 240 1.04 -5.36 7.36
N ILE A 241 -0.28 -5.41 7.55
CA ILE A 241 -1.15 -6.42 6.92
C ILE A 241 -1.18 -6.24 5.40
N ILE A 242 -1.32 -5.00 4.90
CA ILE A 242 -1.34 -4.71 3.47
C ILE A 242 0.02 -5.07 2.85
N ASP A 243 1.13 -4.62 3.44
CA ASP A 243 2.49 -4.88 2.95
C ASP A 243 2.77 -6.38 2.84
N ASN A 244 2.34 -7.15 3.84
CA ASN A 244 2.56 -8.59 3.91
C ASN A 244 1.50 -9.42 3.17
N ASN A 245 0.41 -8.79 2.71
CA ASN A 245 -0.75 -9.47 2.14
C ASN A 245 -1.39 -10.52 3.09
N GLY A 246 -1.43 -10.21 4.39
CA GLY A 246 -1.95 -11.10 5.42
C GLY A 246 -1.36 -10.83 6.80
N THR A 247 -1.76 -11.62 7.78
CA THR A 247 -1.42 -11.46 9.22
C THR A 247 -0.23 -12.32 9.67
N GLU A 248 0.26 -13.23 8.83
CA GLU A 248 1.32 -14.16 9.18
C GLU A 248 2.69 -13.47 9.22
N ASN A 249 3.50 -13.75 10.25
CA ASN A 249 4.89 -13.26 10.37
C ASN A 249 5.06 -11.73 10.37
N LEU A 250 4.06 -10.98 10.84
CA LEU A 250 4.17 -9.53 10.96
C LEU A 250 5.20 -9.12 12.03
N ASN A 251 6.06 -8.16 11.70
CA ASN A 251 6.92 -7.51 12.67
C ASN A 251 6.15 -6.41 13.42
N LEU A 252 5.63 -6.75 14.61
CA LEU A 252 4.81 -5.86 15.43
C LEU A 252 5.61 -5.02 16.44
N ASP A 253 6.94 -5.16 16.49
CA ASP A 253 7.79 -4.48 17.49
C ASP A 253 7.73 -2.95 17.35
N GLY A 254 7.52 -2.46 16.12
CA GLY A 254 7.36 -1.04 15.83
C GLY A 254 5.97 -0.47 16.16
N VAL A 255 5.00 -1.31 16.53
CA VAL A 255 3.63 -0.89 16.84
C VAL A 255 3.40 -1.02 18.35
N THR A 256 3.52 0.10 19.05
CA THR A 256 3.42 0.18 20.52
C THR A 256 2.09 0.79 20.96
N GLY A 257 1.65 0.48 22.18
CA GLY A 257 0.35 0.92 22.71
C GLY A 257 -0.82 0.03 22.27
N ALA A 258 -2.02 0.33 22.78
CA ALA A 258 -3.31 -0.30 22.45
C ALA A 258 -3.27 -1.81 22.09
N THR A 259 -2.65 -2.63 22.95
CA THR A 259 -2.41 -4.06 22.67
C THR A 259 -3.68 -4.84 22.33
N LYS A 260 -4.81 -4.52 22.99
CA LYS A 260 -6.10 -5.15 22.69
C LYS A 260 -6.56 -4.83 21.27
N THR A 261 -6.55 -3.56 20.86
CA THR A 261 -6.90 -3.13 19.49
C THR A 261 -6.06 -3.84 18.43
N ARG A 262 -4.74 -3.97 18.65
CA ARG A 262 -3.87 -4.75 17.75
C ARG A 262 -4.32 -6.21 17.65
N THR A 263 -4.66 -6.82 18.78
CA THR A 263 -5.09 -8.23 18.84
C THR A 263 -6.44 -8.41 18.15
N ASP A 264 -7.42 -7.57 18.47
CA ASP A 264 -8.75 -7.59 17.88
C ASP A 264 -8.66 -7.41 16.35
N MET A 265 -7.84 -6.45 15.89
CA MET A 265 -7.65 -6.21 14.45
C MET A 265 -7.09 -7.43 13.71
N LEU A 266 -6.07 -8.10 14.26
CA LEU A 266 -5.50 -9.31 13.63
C LEU A 266 -6.53 -10.45 13.58
N GLN A 267 -7.22 -10.71 14.69
CA GLN A 267 -8.25 -11.75 14.77
C GLN A 267 -9.42 -11.50 13.82
N LEU A 268 -9.88 -10.25 13.73
CA LEU A 268 -10.97 -9.89 12.81
C LEU A 268 -10.52 -9.98 11.35
N VAL A 269 -9.27 -9.62 11.06
CA VAL A 269 -8.74 -9.78 9.71
C VAL A 269 -8.66 -11.25 9.31
N ASP A 270 -8.14 -12.10 10.18
CA ASP A 270 -8.12 -13.55 9.95
C ASP A 270 -9.52 -14.09 9.71
N LYS A 271 -10.47 -13.75 10.59
CA LYS A 271 -11.89 -14.15 10.48
C LYS A 271 -12.53 -13.69 9.17
N ALA A 272 -12.29 -12.44 8.75
CA ALA A 272 -12.82 -11.92 7.50
C ALA A 272 -12.26 -12.70 6.28
N LEU A 273 -10.96 -13.00 6.31
CA LEU A 273 -10.25 -13.68 5.22
C LEU A 273 -10.50 -15.19 5.14
N GLU A 274 -11.15 -15.83 6.13
CA GLU A 274 -11.53 -17.25 6.05
C GLU A 274 -12.39 -17.55 4.81
N SER A 275 -13.25 -16.60 4.43
CA SER A 275 -14.11 -16.69 3.23
C SER A 275 -13.44 -16.20 1.94
N ALA A 276 -12.21 -15.70 2.02
CA ALA A 276 -11.45 -15.18 0.89
C ALA A 276 -10.51 -16.21 0.26
N LYS A 277 -10.38 -17.42 0.82
CA LYS A 277 -9.51 -18.49 0.30
C LYS A 277 -10.27 -19.47 -0.60
#